data_AF-A0A848ATJ7-F1
#
_entry.id   AF-A0A848ATJ7-F1
#
_cell.length_a   1.000
_cell.length_b   1.000
_cell.length_c   1.000
_cell.angle_alpha   90.00
_cell.angle_beta   90.00
_cell.angle_gamma   90.00
#
_symmetry.space_group_name_H-M   'P 1'
#
loop_
_entity.id
_entity.type
_entity.pdbx_description
1 polymer ?
#
loop_
_entity_poly.entity_id
_entity_poly.type
_entity_poly.pdbx_seq_one_letter_code
_entity_poly.pdbx_strand_id
1 'polypeptide(L)'
;MINYAKLWVVIIVLFIACHLHAVILNYDRNYFNPFATSIKYNIIIPDHEENTLWDITFSIINNDDSKPFKIKTFRNVKVIESSSLYFFVENESKSYRVSIYLTGEKTSGYSYTIANGNLKGHLMQVPTQKVLEIGRKQLLFTVKPCLRDWMFVSKQGFEDIYFGFYSGKIEVNWSCYIEFQKSKAVQKG
;
A
#
# COMPACT_ATOMS: atom_id res chain seq x y z
N MET A 1 -39.86 -12.48 -17.51
CA MET A 1 -38.88 -11.55 -18.11
C MET A 1 -38.28 -10.69 -17.00
N ILE A 2 -37.02 -10.93 -16.65
CA ILE A 2 -36.33 -10.11 -15.64
C ILE A 2 -36.07 -8.75 -16.27
N ASN A 3 -36.53 -7.68 -15.62
CA ASN A 3 -36.47 -6.34 -16.15
C ASN A 3 -35.04 -5.81 -16.01
N TYR A 4 -34.20 -6.07 -17.02
CA TYR A 4 -32.76 -5.79 -17.02
C TYR A 4 -32.42 -4.35 -16.60
N ALA A 5 -33.28 -3.38 -16.91
CA ALA A 5 -33.09 -1.98 -16.49
C ALA A 5 -33.06 -1.79 -14.96
N LYS A 6 -33.90 -2.53 -14.20
CA LYS A 6 -33.88 -2.47 -12.73
C LYS A 6 -32.63 -3.11 -12.15
N LEU A 7 -32.10 -4.15 -12.79
CA LEU A 7 -30.87 -4.82 -12.36
C LEU A 7 -29.66 -3.89 -12.55
N TRP A 8 -29.56 -3.20 -13.69
CA TRP A 8 -28.49 -2.23 -13.96
C TRP A 8 -28.51 -1.04 -13.01
N VAL A 9 -29.69 -0.49 -12.70
CA VAL A 9 -29.81 0.61 -11.73
C VAL A 9 -29.40 0.16 -10.33
N VAL A 10 -29.81 -1.04 -9.90
CA VAL A 10 -29.41 -1.59 -8.59
C VAL A 10 -27.90 -1.82 -8.54
N ILE A 11 -27.28 -2.34 -9.61
CA ILE A 11 -25.83 -2.54 -9.67
C ILE A 11 -25.08 -1.20 -9.62
N ILE A 12 -25.53 -0.18 -10.36
CA ILE A 12 -24.92 1.15 -10.37
C ILE A 12 -25.06 1.82 -9.00
N VAL A 13 -26.24 1.74 -8.37
CA VAL A 13 -26.47 2.30 -7.03
C VAL A 13 -25.65 1.55 -5.97
N LEU A 14 -25.51 0.22 -6.07
CA LEU A 14 -24.62 -0.54 -5.18
C LEU A 14 -23.15 -0.16 -5.41
N PHE A 15 -22.71 0.01 -6.65
CA PHE A 15 -21.33 0.42 -6.97
C PHE A 15 -21.01 1.80 -6.39
N ILE A 16 -21.95 2.74 -6.52
CA ILE A 16 -21.81 4.10 -5.96
C ILE A 16 -21.85 4.07 -4.42
N ALA A 17 -22.77 3.31 -3.82
CA ALA A 17 -22.90 3.20 -2.37
C ALA A 17 -21.70 2.48 -1.72
N CYS A 18 -21.12 1.47 -2.39
CA CYS A 18 -19.91 0.80 -1.92
C CYS A 18 -18.67 1.71 -1.97
N HIS A 19 -18.66 2.73 -2.84
CA HIS A 19 -17.57 3.69 -2.96
C HIS A 19 -17.72 4.91 -2.05
N LEU A 20 -18.92 5.15 -1.49
CA LEU A 20 -19.14 6.25 -0.54
C LEU A 20 -18.36 6.07 0.78
N HIS A 21 -18.06 4.84 1.18
CA HIS A 21 -17.34 4.54 2.44
C HIS A 21 -16.01 3.83 2.20
N ALA A 22 -15.30 4.23 1.15
CA ALA A 22 -14.05 3.60 0.75
C ALA A 22 -12.89 4.59 0.65
N VAL A 23 -11.68 4.07 0.85
CA VAL A 23 -10.44 4.77 0.50
C VAL A 23 -9.89 4.15 -0.77
N ILE A 24 -9.57 4.98 -1.75
CA ILE A 24 -9.00 4.53 -3.02
C ILE A 24 -7.52 4.88 -3.03
N LEU A 25 -6.68 3.88 -3.28
CA LEU A 25 -5.26 4.05 -3.53
C LEU A 25 -4.99 3.86 -5.02
N ASN A 26 -4.46 4.90 -5.67
CA ASN A 26 -4.07 4.85 -7.07
C ASN A 26 -2.55 4.86 -7.20
N TYR A 27 -2.01 3.82 -7.83
CA TYR A 27 -0.56 3.70 -8.04
C TYR A 27 -0.09 4.75 -9.06
N ASP A 28 0.89 5.56 -8.67
CA ASP A 28 1.54 6.54 -9.54
C ASP A 28 2.69 5.87 -10.29
N ARG A 29 2.40 5.39 -11.51
CA ARG A 29 3.36 4.70 -12.37
C ARG A 29 4.52 5.60 -12.84
N ASN A 30 4.33 6.92 -12.81
CA ASN A 30 5.33 7.88 -13.27
C ASN A 30 6.26 8.30 -12.13
N TYR A 31 5.97 7.90 -10.90
CA TYR A 31 6.84 8.18 -9.77
C TYR A 31 8.10 7.31 -9.85
N PHE A 32 9.25 7.98 -9.95
CA PHE A 32 10.56 7.34 -10.01
C PHE A 32 11.45 7.85 -8.89
N ASN A 33 12.16 6.93 -8.22
CA ASN A 33 13.22 7.25 -7.27
C ASN A 33 14.54 6.64 -7.78
N PRO A 34 15.58 7.44 -8.09
CA PRO A 34 16.83 6.92 -8.63
C PRO A 34 17.66 6.09 -7.64
N PHE A 35 17.35 6.13 -6.34
CA PHE A 35 18.15 5.48 -5.30
C PHE A 35 17.46 4.28 -4.66
N ALA A 36 16.19 4.03 -4.97
CA ALA A 36 15.38 3.02 -4.31
C ALA A 36 14.39 2.39 -5.28
N THR A 37 14.07 1.12 -5.08
CA THR A 37 12.81 0.59 -5.61
C THR A 37 11.67 1.26 -4.86
N SER A 38 10.75 1.88 -5.58
CA SER A 38 9.73 2.73 -4.99
C SER A 38 8.33 2.42 -5.49
N ILE A 39 7.37 2.55 -4.58
CA ILE A 39 5.94 2.64 -4.87
C ILE A 39 5.43 3.96 -4.29
N LYS A 40 4.59 4.66 -5.05
CA LYS A 40 3.79 5.76 -4.56
C LYS A 40 2.31 5.49 -4.87
N TYR A 41 1.46 5.60 -3.86
CA TYR A 41 0.01 5.61 -4.00
C TYR A 41 -0.52 7.01 -3.67
N ASN A 42 -1.27 7.60 -4.59
CA ASN A 42 -2.11 8.75 -4.30
C ASN A 42 -3.36 8.27 -3.53
N ILE A 43 -3.72 8.98 -2.45
CA ILE A 43 -4.83 8.59 -1.58
C ILE A 43 -6.04 9.46 -1.94
N ILE A 44 -7.16 8.82 -2.27
CA ILE A 44 -8.42 9.48 -2.58
C ILE A 44 -9.49 8.97 -1.61
N ILE A 45 -10.21 9.91 -1.00
CA ILE A 45 -11.36 9.64 -0.13
C ILE A 45 -12.56 10.35 -0.75
N PRO A 46 -13.45 9.65 -1.48
CA PRO A 46 -14.52 10.26 -2.24
C PRO A 46 -15.53 11.05 -1.39
N ASP A 47 -15.84 10.54 -0.19
CA ASP A 47 -16.73 11.19 0.77
C ASP A 47 -15.90 11.86 1.88
N HIS A 48 -15.23 12.95 1.50
CA HIS A 48 -14.39 13.71 2.42
C HIS A 48 -15.26 14.57 3.33
N GLU A 49 -15.61 14.03 4.50
CA GLU A 49 -16.10 14.84 5.61
C GLU A 49 -14.99 15.82 6.04
N GLU A 50 -15.25 17.12 5.89
CA GLU A 50 -14.31 18.18 6.29
C GLU A 50 -13.80 17.94 7.72
N ASN A 51 -12.47 18.00 7.90
CA ASN A 51 -11.76 17.79 9.17
C ASN A 51 -11.70 16.35 9.71
N THR A 52 -12.04 15.33 8.91
CA THR A 52 -11.79 13.94 9.32
C THR A 52 -10.29 13.68 9.49
N LEU A 53 -9.92 13.13 10.64
CA LEU A 53 -8.57 12.67 10.94
C LEU A 53 -8.52 11.15 10.84
N TRP A 54 -7.41 10.61 10.33
CA TRP A 54 -7.24 9.19 10.04
C TRP A 54 -6.04 8.59 10.78
N ASP A 55 -6.24 7.43 11.40
CA ASP A 55 -5.16 6.56 11.82
C ASP A 55 -4.90 5.57 10.68
N ILE A 56 -3.73 5.67 10.05
CA ILE A 56 -3.36 4.89 8.87
C ILE A 56 -2.24 3.92 9.28
N THR A 57 -2.55 2.63 9.26
CA THR A 57 -1.60 1.58 9.66
C THR A 57 -1.10 0.83 8.44
N PHE A 58 0.21 0.82 8.24
CA PHE A 58 0.90 -0.02 7.26
C PHE A 58 1.63 -1.15 7.99
N SER A 59 1.51 -2.37 7.49
CA SER A 59 2.16 -3.55 8.08
C SER A 59 2.83 -4.40 7.01
N ILE A 60 4.03 -4.88 7.29
CA ILE A 60 4.76 -5.87 6.50
C ILE A 60 4.83 -7.14 7.34
N ILE A 61 4.23 -8.21 6.85
CA ILE A 61 4.26 -9.53 7.49
C ILE A 61 5.20 -10.41 6.67
N ASN A 62 6.16 -11.06 7.34
CA ASN A 62 6.94 -12.12 6.73
C ASN A 62 6.09 -13.39 6.71
N ASN A 63 5.82 -13.91 5.52
CA ASN A 63 4.94 -15.06 5.33
C ASN A 63 5.59 -16.37 5.78
N ASP A 64 6.92 -16.42 5.81
CA ASP A 64 7.65 -17.66 6.13
C ASP A 64 7.53 -18.03 7.62
N ASP A 65 7.46 -17.02 8.50
CA ASP A 65 7.31 -17.21 9.96
C ASP A 65 6.02 -16.57 10.52
N SER A 66 5.20 -15.95 9.65
CA SER A 66 3.99 -15.20 10.01
C SER A 66 4.22 -14.05 10.99
N LYS A 67 5.47 -13.60 11.17
CA LYS A 67 5.79 -12.50 12.10
C LYS A 67 5.77 -11.15 11.41
N PRO A 68 5.39 -10.08 12.13
CA PRO A 68 5.52 -8.73 11.59
C PRO A 68 6.99 -8.38 11.42
N PHE A 69 7.40 -8.07 10.20
CA PHE A 69 8.69 -7.47 9.91
C PHE A 69 8.68 -5.97 10.28
N LYS A 70 7.59 -5.27 9.97
CA LYS A 70 7.40 -3.86 10.29
C LYS A 70 5.93 -3.51 10.45
N ILE A 71 5.60 -2.70 11.45
CA ILE A 71 4.27 -2.08 11.60
C ILE A 71 4.48 -0.59 11.86
N LYS A 72 3.74 0.26 11.15
CA LYS A 72 3.74 1.71 11.37
C LYS A 72 2.32 2.24 11.29
N THR A 73 1.88 2.88 12.37
CA THR A 73 0.67 3.71 12.38
C THR A 73 1.05 5.18 12.29
N PHE A 74 0.47 5.87 11.32
CA PHE A 74 0.45 7.33 11.20
C PHE A 74 -0.85 7.80 11.84
N ARG A 75 -0.76 8.53 12.96
CA ARG A 75 -1.94 8.90 13.75
C ARG A 75 -2.46 10.29 13.39
N ASN A 76 -3.76 10.49 13.52
CA ASN A 76 -4.43 11.78 13.36
C ASN A 76 -4.07 12.50 12.05
N VAL A 77 -3.99 11.76 10.95
CA VAL A 77 -3.61 12.28 9.64
C VAL A 77 -4.81 12.96 8.99
N LYS A 78 -4.64 14.23 8.63
CA LYS A 78 -5.58 14.91 7.71
C LYS A 78 -5.17 14.60 6.27
N VAL A 79 -6.00 13.79 5.60
CA VAL A 79 -5.81 13.44 4.19
C VAL A 79 -6.37 14.58 3.33
N ILE A 80 -5.54 15.08 2.43
CA ILE A 80 -5.83 16.09 1.40
C ILE A 80 -5.50 15.54 0.01
N GLU A 81 -5.86 16.27 -1.04
CA GLU A 81 -5.65 15.86 -2.44
C GLU A 81 -4.20 15.46 -2.76
N SER A 82 -3.21 16.12 -2.17
CA SER A 82 -1.77 15.81 -2.37
C SER A 82 -1.23 14.71 -1.44
N SER A 83 -2.09 14.03 -0.68
CA SER A 83 -1.67 12.98 0.24
C SER A 83 -1.28 11.72 -0.51
N SER A 84 -0.18 11.13 -0.09
CA SER A 84 0.40 9.98 -0.76
C SER A 84 1.10 9.07 0.23
N LEU A 85 0.97 7.78 0.00
CA LEU A 85 1.71 6.73 0.69
C LEU A 85 2.88 6.30 -0.18
N TYR A 86 4.05 6.20 0.42
CA TYR A 86 5.27 5.74 -0.23
C TYR A 86 5.83 4.53 0.47
N PHE A 87 6.34 3.61 -0.34
CA PHE A 87 7.10 2.44 0.10
C PHE A 87 8.41 2.39 -0.67
N PHE A 88 9.52 2.27 0.04
CA PHE A 88 10.86 2.21 -0.53
C PHE A 88 11.60 0.98 -0.06
N VAL A 89 12.35 0.37 -0.98
CA VAL A 89 13.37 -0.63 -0.66
C VAL A 89 14.69 -0.21 -1.29
N GLU A 90 15.69 -0.04 -0.44
CA GLU A 90 17.04 0.36 -0.80
C GLU A 90 17.99 -0.76 -0.41
N ASN A 91 18.79 -1.27 -1.35
CA ASN A 91 19.94 -2.07 -0.97
C ASN A 91 21.14 -1.16 -0.76
N GLU A 92 21.77 -1.29 0.40
CA GLU A 92 23.02 -0.64 0.75
C GLU A 92 24.19 -1.64 0.56
N SER A 93 25.40 -1.27 0.97
CA SER A 93 26.58 -2.11 0.75
C SER A 93 26.51 -3.50 1.40
N LYS A 94 25.90 -3.60 2.59
CA LYS A 94 25.83 -4.84 3.40
C LYS A 94 24.48 -5.03 4.11
N SER A 95 23.47 -4.29 3.69
CA SER A 95 22.18 -4.18 4.34
C SER A 95 21.12 -3.82 3.31
N TYR A 96 19.86 -3.99 3.67
CA TYR A 96 18.76 -3.32 2.98
C TYR A 96 17.94 -2.50 3.97
N ARG A 97 17.37 -1.42 3.46
CA ARG A 97 16.48 -0.52 4.19
C ARG A 97 15.10 -0.59 3.56
N VAL A 98 14.10 -0.73 4.41
CA VAL A 98 12.69 -0.60 4.03
C VAL A 98 12.10 0.62 4.70
N SER A 99 11.56 1.52 3.90
CA SER A 99 11.02 2.80 4.37
C SER A 99 9.57 2.96 3.97
N ILE A 100 8.75 3.48 4.88
CA ILE A 100 7.35 3.82 4.65
C ILE A 100 7.18 5.30 5.00
N TYR A 101 6.61 6.06 4.06
CA TYR A 101 6.37 7.48 4.23
C TYR A 101 4.93 7.83 3.87
N LEU A 102 4.37 8.83 4.55
CA LEU A 102 3.03 9.34 4.30
C LEU A 102 3.06 10.86 4.30
N THR A 103 2.49 11.48 3.26
CA THR A 103 2.23 12.93 3.19
C THR A 103 0.78 13.25 3.53
N GLY A 104 0.56 14.38 4.21
CA GLY A 104 -0.75 14.96 4.53
C GLY A 104 -0.61 16.42 5.02
N GLU A 105 -1.72 17.15 5.14
CA GLU A 105 -1.75 18.62 5.35
C GLU A 105 -0.98 19.10 6.58
N LYS A 106 -0.85 18.25 7.61
CA LYS A 106 -0.17 18.59 8.88
C LYS A 106 0.66 17.44 9.46
N THR A 107 0.88 16.38 8.69
CA THR A 107 1.60 15.20 9.15
C THR A 107 2.45 14.66 8.00
N SER A 108 3.76 14.87 8.08
CA SER A 108 4.72 14.04 7.35
C SER A 108 5.22 12.99 8.32
N GLY A 109 4.90 11.73 8.05
CA GLY A 109 5.30 10.61 8.87
C GLY A 109 6.30 9.76 8.10
N TYR A 110 7.48 9.54 8.68
CA TYR A 110 8.49 8.64 8.13
C TYR A 110 8.79 7.50 9.10
N SER A 111 9.01 6.30 8.58
CA SER A 111 9.54 5.19 9.37
C SER A 111 10.35 4.27 8.48
N TYR A 112 11.53 3.86 8.95
CA TYR A 112 12.40 2.92 8.26
C TYR A 112 12.82 1.77 9.17
N THR A 113 13.25 0.68 8.56
CA THR A 113 13.87 -0.48 9.22
C THR A 113 15.08 -0.88 8.37
N ILE A 114 16.22 -1.09 9.00
CA ILE A 114 17.44 -1.61 8.35
C ILE A 114 17.61 -3.06 8.78
N ALA A 115 17.90 -3.93 7.82
CA ALA A 115 18.18 -5.34 8.05
C ALA A 115 19.48 -5.74 7.36
N ASN A 116 20.17 -6.73 7.94
CA ASN A 116 21.48 -7.15 7.50
C ASN A 116 21.42 -8.01 6.23
N GLY A 117 22.44 -7.86 5.38
CA GLY A 117 22.55 -8.55 4.10
C GLY A 117 21.80 -7.82 2.99
N ASN A 118 22.15 -8.12 1.73
CA ASN A 118 21.49 -7.54 0.57
C ASN A 118 20.39 -8.49 0.08
N LEU A 119 19.28 -7.92 -0.37
CA LEU A 119 18.18 -8.67 -0.96
C LEU A 119 18.61 -9.29 -2.30
N LYS A 120 18.25 -10.56 -2.48
CA LYS A 120 18.29 -11.25 -3.77
C LYS A 120 17.26 -10.65 -4.73
N GLY A 121 17.14 -11.17 -5.96
CA GLY A 121 16.07 -10.77 -6.88
C GLY A 121 14.67 -11.12 -6.37
N HIS A 122 13.78 -10.13 -6.32
CA HIS A 122 12.38 -10.24 -5.89
C HIS A 122 11.44 -9.63 -6.93
N LEU A 123 10.24 -10.17 -6.98
CA LEU A 123 9.09 -9.61 -7.68
C LEU A 123 8.14 -8.99 -6.67
N MET A 124 7.74 -7.76 -6.93
CA MET A 124 6.69 -7.05 -6.22
C MET A 124 5.49 -6.84 -7.15
N GLN A 125 4.33 -7.36 -6.76
CA GLN A 125 3.10 -7.27 -7.56
C GLN A 125 2.19 -6.19 -6.99
N VAL A 126 2.11 -5.05 -7.67
CA VAL A 126 1.49 -3.82 -7.19
C VAL A 126 0.17 -3.60 -7.91
N PRO A 127 -0.99 -3.59 -7.22
CA PRO A 127 -2.25 -3.26 -7.88
C PRO A 127 -2.23 -1.80 -8.34
N THR A 128 -2.70 -1.55 -9.56
CA THR A 128 -2.68 -0.19 -10.14
C THR A 128 -3.71 0.72 -9.47
N GLN A 129 -4.77 0.11 -8.92
CA GLN A 129 -5.76 0.74 -8.09
C GLN A 129 -6.22 -0.25 -7.02
N LYS A 130 -6.45 0.23 -5.80
CA LYS A 130 -7.02 -0.55 -4.70
C LYS A 130 -8.11 0.25 -4.01
N VAL A 131 -9.32 -0.30 -3.98
CA VAL A 131 -10.42 0.20 -3.14
C VAL A 131 -10.35 -0.52 -1.80
N LEU A 132 -10.36 0.25 -0.72
CA LEU A 132 -10.20 -0.21 0.65
C LEU A 132 -11.45 0.11 1.46
N GLU A 133 -11.95 -0.90 2.17
CA GLU A 133 -12.95 -0.70 3.22
C GLU A 133 -12.33 0.00 4.44
N ILE A 134 -13.03 1.00 4.98
CA ILE A 134 -12.63 1.69 6.21
C ILE A 134 -12.73 0.73 7.41
N GLY A 135 -11.77 0.80 8.32
CA GLY A 135 -11.76 0.00 9.55
C GLY A 135 -11.32 -1.45 9.39
N ARG A 136 -10.78 -1.82 8.22
CA ARG A 136 -10.29 -3.18 7.96
C ARG A 136 -8.88 -3.18 7.39
N LYS A 137 -8.03 -4.01 8.00
CA LYS A 137 -6.72 -4.38 7.47
C LYS A 137 -6.88 -5.22 6.20
N GLN A 138 -6.33 -4.73 5.10
CA GLN A 138 -6.46 -5.35 3.77
C GLN A 138 -5.09 -5.49 3.10
N LEU A 139 -4.90 -6.58 2.35
CA LEU A 139 -3.68 -6.80 1.57
C LEU A 139 -3.59 -5.75 0.45
N LEU A 140 -2.45 -5.06 0.39
CA LEU A 140 -2.14 -4.08 -0.64
C LEU A 140 -1.30 -4.70 -1.75
N PHE A 141 -0.13 -5.25 -1.43
CA PHE A 141 0.74 -5.93 -2.39
C PHE A 141 1.61 -6.99 -1.70
N THR A 142 2.29 -7.80 -2.51
CA THR A 142 3.22 -8.82 -2.03
C THR A 142 4.59 -8.67 -2.65
N VAL A 143 5.61 -9.09 -1.92
CA VAL A 143 6.99 -9.26 -2.41
C VAL A 143 7.35 -10.73 -2.29
N LYS A 144 7.80 -11.35 -3.38
CA LYS A 144 8.17 -12.78 -3.42
C LYS A 144 9.53 -12.97 -4.07
N PRO A 145 10.32 -13.98 -3.65
CA PRO A 145 11.56 -14.32 -4.35
C PRO A 145 11.27 -14.66 -5.81
N CYS A 146 12.11 -14.19 -6.73
CA CYS A 146 12.05 -14.64 -8.12
C CYS A 146 12.61 -16.05 -8.21
N LEU A 147 11.77 -17.04 -8.56
CA LEU A 147 12.28 -18.31 -9.06
C LEU A 147 12.92 -18.03 -10.43
N ARG A 148 14.18 -18.42 -10.61
CA ARG A 148 15.02 -18.07 -11.78
C ARG A 148 14.40 -18.39 -13.14
N ASP A 149 13.37 -19.24 -13.19
CA ASP A 149 12.83 -19.77 -14.44
C ASP A 149 11.45 -19.24 -14.83
N TRP A 150 10.74 -18.53 -13.94
CA TRP A 150 9.32 -18.22 -14.14
C TRP A 150 9.02 -16.72 -14.02
N MET A 151 9.30 -15.96 -15.09
CA MET A 151 8.68 -14.65 -15.29
C MET A 151 7.33 -14.86 -15.97
N PHE A 152 6.25 -14.91 -15.18
CA PHE A 152 4.90 -15.06 -15.72
C PHE A 152 4.26 -13.73 -16.10
N VAL A 153 3.34 -13.86 -17.05
CA VAL A 153 2.45 -12.88 -17.68
C VAL A 153 1.93 -11.83 -16.68
N SER A 154 2.15 -10.55 -17.00
CA SER A 154 1.52 -9.42 -16.31
C SER A 154 0.01 -9.64 -16.18
N LYS A 155 -0.50 -9.55 -14.95
CA LYS A 155 -1.94 -9.62 -14.70
C LYS A 155 -2.55 -8.24 -14.94
N GLN A 156 -3.64 -8.18 -15.71
CA GLN A 156 -4.38 -6.95 -15.90
C GLN A 156 -4.76 -6.33 -14.55
N GLY A 157 -4.47 -5.04 -14.36
CA GLY A 157 -4.69 -4.32 -13.10
C GLY A 157 -3.53 -4.40 -12.09
N PHE A 158 -2.42 -5.03 -12.45
CA PHE A 158 -1.19 -5.07 -11.65
C PHE A 158 0.02 -4.58 -12.45
N GLU A 159 0.99 -4.03 -11.73
CA GLU A 159 2.34 -3.75 -12.20
C GLU A 159 3.32 -4.66 -11.48
N ASP A 160 4.20 -5.27 -12.26
CA ASP A 160 5.22 -6.19 -11.77
C ASP A 160 6.56 -5.44 -11.68
N ILE A 161 7.03 -5.18 -10.46
CA ILE A 161 8.27 -4.46 -10.18
C ILE A 161 9.33 -5.47 -9.72
N TYR A 162 10.43 -5.54 -10.46
CA TYR A 162 11.56 -6.41 -10.14
C TYR A 162 12.68 -5.62 -9.48
N PHE A 163 13.23 -6.14 -8.40
CA PHE A 163 14.30 -5.45 -7.66
C PHE A 163 15.21 -6.42 -6.90
N GLY A 164 16.28 -5.87 -6.31
CA GLY A 164 17.30 -6.64 -5.61
C GLY A 164 18.52 -6.95 -6.48
N PHE A 165 19.47 -7.69 -5.92
CA PHE A 165 20.72 -8.01 -6.60
C PHE A 165 20.85 -9.51 -6.86
N TYR A 166 21.44 -9.88 -8.01
CA TYR A 166 21.76 -11.28 -8.30
C TYR A 166 22.70 -11.90 -7.26
N SER A 167 23.62 -11.10 -6.72
CA SER A 167 24.56 -11.49 -5.64
C SER A 167 23.97 -11.32 -4.23
N GLY A 168 22.72 -10.87 -4.11
CA GLY A 168 22.02 -10.78 -2.84
C GLY A 168 21.84 -12.15 -2.20
N LYS A 169 21.88 -12.19 -0.88
CA LYS A 169 21.83 -13.43 -0.08
C LYS A 169 20.54 -13.58 0.70
N ILE A 170 19.78 -12.50 0.86
CA ILE A 170 18.56 -12.49 1.66
C ILE A 170 17.37 -12.64 0.73
N GLU A 171 16.53 -13.63 1.01
CA GLU A 171 15.22 -13.77 0.40
C GLU A 171 14.16 -13.36 1.40
N VAL A 172 13.15 -12.63 0.91
CA VAL A 172 12.00 -12.20 1.68
C VAL A 172 10.72 -12.61 0.97
N ASN A 173 9.73 -13.00 1.76
CA ASN A 173 8.40 -13.32 1.30
C ASN A 173 7.41 -12.47 2.12
N TRP A 174 7.06 -11.30 1.61
CA TRP A 174 6.26 -10.33 2.36
C TRP A 174 4.85 -10.18 1.84
N SER A 175 3.93 -10.02 2.78
CA SER A 175 2.60 -9.50 2.54
C SER A 175 2.48 -8.11 3.18
N CYS A 176 2.24 -7.10 2.35
CA CYS A 176 2.08 -5.72 2.77
C CYS A 176 0.60 -5.37 2.90
N TYR A 177 0.20 -4.96 4.09
CA TYR A 177 -1.17 -4.62 4.44
C TYR A 177 -1.32 -3.16 4.77
N ILE A 178 -2.51 -2.62 4.53
CA ILE A 178 -2.89 -1.27 4.93
C ILE A 178 -4.28 -1.27 5.57
N GLU A 179 -4.47 -0.32 6.48
CA GLU A 179 -5.73 -0.06 7.15
C GLU A 179 -5.92 1.44 7.34
N PHE A 180 -7.12 1.93 7.04
CA PHE A 180 -7.54 3.30 7.33
C PHE A 180 -8.63 3.25 8.40
N GLN A 181 -8.40 3.90 9.55
CA GLN A 181 -9.38 4.06 10.61
C GLN A 181 -9.70 5.54 10.80
N LYS A 182 -10.97 5.91 10.95
CA LYS A 182 -11.32 7.26 11.43
C LYS A 182 -10.78 7.41 12.86
N SER A 183 -10.06 8.49 13.12
CA SER A 183 -9.50 8.78 14.46
C SER A 183 -10.65 9.07 15.41
N LYS A 184 -10.60 8.52 16.63
CA LYS A 184 -11.58 8.90 17.65
C LYS A 184 -11.30 10.35 18.05
N ALA A 185 -12.33 11.19 18.06
CA ALA A 185 -12.21 12.56 18.56
C ALA A 185 -11.61 12.53 19.96
N VAL A 186 -10.52 13.27 20.17
CA VAL A 186 -10.03 13.55 21.52
C VAL A 186 -11.10 14.43 22.15
N GLN A 187 -11.94 13.87 23.02
CA GLN A 187 -12.77 14.68 23.90
C GLN A 187 -11.80 15.51 24.74
N LYS A 188 -11.67 16.80 24.41
CA LYS A 188 -11.09 17.77 25.33
C LYS A 188 -12.11 17.90 26.45
N GLY A 189 -11.80 17.28 27.60
CA GLY A 189 -12.43 17.63 28.88
C GLY A 189 -11.99 19.01 29.33
#